data_AF-A0A3R6I2V2-F1
#
_entry.id   AF-A0A3R6I2V2-F1
#
_cell.length_a   1.000
_cell.length_b   1.000
_cell.length_c   1.000
_cell.angle_alpha   90.00
_cell.angle_beta   90.00
_cell.angle_gamma   90.00
#
_symmetry.space_group_name_H-M   'P 1'
#
loop_
_entity.id
_entity.type
_entity.pdbx_description
1 polymer ?
#
loop_
_entity_poly.entity_id
_entity_poly.type
_entity_poly.pdbx_seq_one_letter_code
_entity_poly.pdbx_strand_id
1 'polypeptide(L)'
;MSRIHYFNPGHETAVLLGTQNYTAPTNVRKMQKDLALLPVWYAEEDDFVYLEDSKATPPFFAHLPKDLHPAPIPVTKAMLMKNAPYLSPMDAAPWGLSPHSLHLFEQLRDKAKVRLSVPTWKEDYFRLTGRQTAAECLEKIQALLPDLPIPVAPRFCTKIREVERYMILCNAPFVLKTPYSSSGRGLLWVEKRKPDTKTKNWIEGAFNKQGMISIESGLDKVQDFAMEFYSDGQGTVRYEGLSVFNTEERGSYTGNILEEQSTMLSRITRFTGEETYSRIQEAVRSVLQEVYGSTYAGCIGVDMLVYRQKDGSFAIHPCIEINMRYTMGMVALRLFQHYVAPRAVGDYRVSYEKEAGEALEKHRLMSETYPLRFANGRIQEGYLSLCPVTKDTHYRAYLLLM
;
A
#
# COMPACT_ATOMS: atom_id res chain seq x y z
N MET A 1 18.09 -10.62 11.58
CA MET A 1 19.04 -10.05 10.61
C MET A 1 18.45 -8.70 10.20
N SER A 2 19.26 -7.64 10.10
CA SER A 2 18.74 -6.34 9.69
C SER A 2 18.33 -6.36 8.22
N ARG A 3 17.44 -5.44 7.84
CA ARG A 3 16.93 -5.31 6.47
C ARG A 3 17.44 -4.04 5.83
N ILE A 4 17.55 -4.05 4.50
CA ILE A 4 17.74 -2.84 3.72
C ILE A 4 16.50 -2.58 2.87
N HIS A 5 15.79 -1.52 3.22
CA HIS A 5 14.53 -1.12 2.59
C HIS A 5 14.76 -0.23 1.39
N TYR A 6 13.86 -0.31 0.42
CA TYR A 6 13.88 0.55 -0.76
C TYR A 6 12.46 0.86 -1.18
N PHE A 7 12.11 2.14 -1.20
CA PHE A 7 10.77 2.56 -1.62
C PHE A 7 10.65 2.46 -3.16
N ASN A 8 9.84 1.53 -3.66
CA ASN A 8 9.53 1.35 -5.08
C ASN A 8 8.01 1.26 -5.32
N PRO A 9 7.27 2.38 -5.34
CA PRO A 9 5.81 2.40 -5.40
C PRO A 9 5.21 1.92 -6.74
N GLY A 10 6.06 1.65 -7.75
CA GLY A 10 5.67 1.13 -9.07
C GLY A 10 5.60 -0.40 -9.18
N HIS A 11 5.54 -1.10 -8.05
CA HIS A 11 5.63 -2.56 -7.93
C HIS A 11 4.80 -3.34 -8.96
N GLU A 12 3.49 -3.13 -9.03
CA GLU A 12 2.58 -3.94 -9.85
C GLU A 12 2.88 -3.81 -11.34
N THR A 13 3.25 -2.60 -11.78
CA THR A 13 3.63 -2.37 -13.18
C THR A 13 5.01 -2.95 -13.50
N ALA A 14 5.93 -2.95 -12.53
CA ALA A 14 7.22 -3.61 -12.68
C ALA A 14 7.07 -5.14 -12.79
N VAL A 15 6.18 -5.74 -11.99
CA VAL A 15 5.82 -7.16 -12.08
C VAL A 15 5.19 -7.48 -13.43
N LEU A 16 4.20 -6.68 -13.89
CA LEU A 16 3.56 -6.88 -15.19
C LEU A 16 4.56 -6.90 -16.35
N LEU A 17 5.54 -6.00 -16.33
CA LEU A 17 6.54 -5.91 -17.40
C LEU A 17 7.60 -7.01 -17.31
N GLY A 18 7.89 -7.52 -16.12
CA GLY A 18 8.80 -8.65 -15.91
C GLY A 18 10.27 -8.38 -16.22
N THR A 19 10.66 -7.12 -16.50
CA THR A 19 12.02 -6.75 -16.91
C THR A 19 12.84 -6.16 -15.78
N GLN A 20 14.14 -6.46 -15.78
CA GLN A 20 15.13 -5.86 -14.86
C GLN A 20 15.34 -4.36 -15.13
N ASN A 21 15.11 -3.91 -16.37
CA ASN A 21 15.32 -2.54 -16.84
C ASN A 21 14.00 -1.79 -16.98
N TYR A 22 13.20 -1.79 -15.91
CA TYR A 22 11.95 -1.04 -15.88
C TYR A 22 12.20 0.46 -15.69
N THR A 23 11.62 1.27 -16.57
CA THR A 23 11.52 2.72 -16.36
C THR A 23 10.08 3.06 -15.98
N ALA A 24 9.86 3.35 -14.69
CA ALA A 24 8.53 3.74 -14.21
C ALA A 24 8.05 5.04 -14.88
N PRO A 25 6.73 5.27 -15.03
CA PRO A 25 6.20 6.55 -15.49
C PRO A 25 6.71 7.75 -14.67
N THR A 26 6.73 8.94 -15.28
CA THR A 26 7.34 10.14 -14.67
C THR A 26 6.78 10.46 -13.28
N ASN A 27 5.45 10.36 -13.09
CA ASN A 27 4.81 10.58 -11.80
C ASN A 27 5.22 9.53 -10.74
N VAL A 28 5.38 8.26 -11.13
CA VAL A 28 5.83 7.19 -10.22
C VAL A 28 7.28 7.39 -9.81
N ARG A 29 8.17 7.73 -10.76
CA ARG A 29 9.57 8.10 -10.44
C ARG A 29 9.63 9.31 -9.51
N LYS A 30 8.74 10.28 -9.72
CA LYS A 30 8.67 11.47 -8.88
C LYS A 30 8.23 11.13 -7.46
N MET A 31 7.18 10.33 -7.31
CA MET A 31 6.74 9.81 -6.01
C MET A 31 7.84 9.00 -5.31
N GLN A 32 8.52 8.15 -6.06
CA GLN A 32 9.63 7.34 -5.53
C GLN A 32 10.75 8.22 -4.97
N LYS A 33 11.14 9.26 -5.72
CA LYS A 33 12.18 10.20 -5.29
C LYS A 33 11.75 11.02 -4.08
N ASP A 34 10.57 11.61 -4.14
CA ASP A 34 10.06 12.52 -3.10
C ASP A 34 9.78 11.77 -1.78
N LEU A 35 9.39 10.51 -1.86
CA LEU A 35 9.04 9.69 -0.70
C LEU A 35 10.07 8.60 -0.39
N ALA A 36 11.31 8.73 -0.88
CA ALA A 36 12.35 7.72 -0.74
C ALA A 36 12.69 7.39 0.73
N LEU A 37 12.49 8.35 1.64
CA LEU A 37 12.73 8.20 3.08
C LEU A 37 11.53 7.64 3.85
N LEU A 38 10.39 7.38 3.19
CA LEU A 38 9.21 6.82 3.85
C LEU A 38 9.49 5.53 4.65
N PRO A 39 10.40 4.62 4.22
CA PRO A 39 10.73 3.44 5.00
C PRO A 39 11.26 3.65 6.40
N VAL A 40 11.84 4.82 6.69
CA VAL A 40 12.35 5.16 8.02
C VAL A 40 11.26 5.10 9.10
N TRP A 41 10.00 5.28 8.71
CA TRP A 41 8.89 5.35 9.65
C TRP A 41 8.25 4.01 9.99
N TYR A 42 8.58 2.95 9.24
CA TYR A 42 8.08 1.60 9.50
C TYR A 42 9.15 0.56 9.75
N ALA A 43 10.40 0.83 9.36
CA ALA A 43 11.51 -0.09 9.54
C ALA A 43 11.97 -0.16 11.01
N GLU A 44 12.66 -1.25 11.35
CA GLU A 44 13.18 -1.50 12.70
C GLU A 44 14.49 -0.74 12.96
N GLU A 45 14.90 -0.63 14.22
CA GLU A 45 16.04 0.23 14.62
C GLU A 45 17.37 -0.10 13.94
N ASP A 46 17.65 -1.38 13.70
CA ASP A 46 18.87 -1.83 13.04
C ASP A 46 18.78 -1.88 11.51
N ASP A 47 17.63 -1.49 10.93
CA ASP A 47 17.41 -1.52 9.49
C ASP A 47 18.06 -0.32 8.77
N PHE A 48 18.22 -0.49 7.47
CA PHE A 48 18.77 0.51 6.57
C PHE A 48 17.72 0.96 5.56
N VAL A 49 17.80 2.21 5.10
CA VAL A 49 16.96 2.72 4.00
C VAL A 49 17.84 3.15 2.85
N TYR A 50 17.77 2.42 1.74
CA TYR A 50 18.57 2.69 0.56
C TYR A 50 18.03 3.88 -0.23
N LEU A 51 18.91 4.84 -0.52
CA LEU A 51 18.64 6.03 -1.31
C LEU A 51 19.55 6.07 -2.54
N GLU A 52 18.95 6.20 -3.72
CA GLU A 52 19.70 6.36 -4.97
C GLU A 52 20.37 7.74 -5.08
N ASP A 53 19.73 8.79 -4.56
CA ASP A 53 20.24 10.18 -4.58
C ASP A 53 20.51 10.66 -3.14
N SER A 54 21.77 10.99 -2.87
CA SER A 54 22.27 11.40 -1.55
C SER A 54 21.96 12.84 -1.16
N LYS A 55 21.50 13.68 -2.08
CA LYS A 55 21.55 15.14 -1.93
C LYS A 55 20.59 15.73 -0.88
N ALA A 56 19.61 14.97 -0.38
CA ALA A 56 18.57 15.49 0.52
C ALA A 56 18.61 14.92 1.96
N THR A 57 19.46 13.94 2.24
CA THR A 57 19.32 13.09 3.45
C THR A 57 19.88 13.71 4.73
N PRO A 58 21.12 14.26 4.77
CA PRO A 58 21.71 14.74 6.03
C PRO A 58 20.98 15.93 6.68
N PRO A 59 20.46 16.94 5.93
CA PRO A 59 19.74 18.04 6.55
C PRO A 59 18.42 17.61 7.20
N PHE A 60 17.69 16.64 6.64
CA PHE A 60 16.35 16.32 7.11
C PHE A 60 16.31 15.87 8.57
N PHE A 61 17.14 14.89 8.95
CA PHE A 61 17.20 14.38 10.32
C PHE A 61 17.70 15.41 11.34
N ALA A 62 18.58 16.33 10.91
CA ALA A 62 19.07 17.39 11.77
C ALA A 62 17.99 18.42 12.15
N HIS A 63 16.89 18.50 11.37
CA HIS A 63 15.75 19.39 11.66
C HIS A 63 14.61 18.66 12.40
N LEU A 64 14.74 17.35 12.65
CA LEU A 64 13.75 16.65 13.47
C LEU A 64 13.87 17.07 14.95
N PRO A 65 12.76 17.11 15.69
CA PRO A 65 12.78 17.35 17.13
C PRO A 65 13.73 16.38 17.85
N LYS A 66 14.45 16.87 18.86
CA LYS A 66 15.42 16.05 19.60
C LYS A 66 14.80 14.83 20.27
N ASP A 67 13.52 14.87 20.61
CA ASP A 67 12.81 13.75 21.22
C ASP A 67 12.38 12.69 20.19
N LEU A 68 12.55 12.97 18.89
CA LEU A 68 12.23 12.07 17.79
C LEU A 68 13.53 11.50 17.20
N HIS A 69 13.73 10.21 17.40
CA HIS A 69 14.88 9.48 16.86
C HIS A 69 14.38 8.38 15.94
N PRO A 70 14.13 8.67 14.65
CA PRO A 70 13.91 7.62 13.68
C PRO A 70 15.19 6.79 13.58
N ALA A 71 15.06 5.53 13.95
CA ALA A 71 16.19 4.66 14.17
C ALA A 71 16.84 4.08 12.88
N PRO A 72 16.10 3.78 11.79
CA PRO A 72 16.70 3.23 10.58
C PRO A 72 17.71 4.17 9.93
N ILE A 73 18.86 3.62 9.50
CA ILE A 73 19.97 4.40 8.95
C ILE A 73 19.77 4.61 7.43
N PRO A 74 19.61 5.84 6.94
CA PRO A 74 19.61 6.11 5.52
C PRO A 74 21.00 5.88 4.93
N VAL A 75 21.08 5.12 3.85
CA VAL A 75 22.35 4.76 3.21
C VAL A 75 22.32 4.98 1.72
N THR A 76 23.46 5.39 1.19
CA THR A 76 23.71 5.48 -0.26
C THR A 76 24.68 4.38 -0.66
N LYS A 77 24.78 4.11 -1.96
CA LYS A 77 25.75 3.13 -2.48
C LYS A 77 27.18 3.44 -2.04
N ALA A 78 27.59 4.71 -2.02
CA ALA A 78 28.93 5.12 -1.61
C ALA A 78 29.17 4.84 -0.11
N MET A 79 28.17 5.08 0.74
CA MET A 79 28.24 4.77 2.17
C MET A 79 28.34 3.26 2.41
N LEU A 80 27.54 2.46 1.69
CA LEU A 80 27.60 1.00 1.73
C LEU A 80 28.99 0.49 1.32
N MET A 81 29.54 0.98 0.20
CA MET A 81 30.89 0.64 -0.26
C MET A 81 31.96 0.95 0.79
N LYS A 82 31.89 2.12 1.41
CA LYS A 82 32.87 2.57 2.42
C LYS A 82 32.82 1.71 3.68
N ASN A 83 31.62 1.32 4.11
CA ASN A 83 31.39 0.64 5.38
C ASN A 83 31.22 -0.89 5.25
N ALA A 84 31.25 -1.45 4.04
CA ALA A 84 31.00 -2.87 3.78
C ALA A 84 31.72 -3.86 4.73
N PRO A 85 33.00 -3.67 5.12
CA PRO A 85 33.68 -4.56 6.05
C PRO A 85 33.07 -4.60 7.46
N TYR A 86 32.39 -3.52 7.87
CA TYR A 86 31.84 -3.34 9.22
C TYR A 86 30.33 -3.64 9.29
N LEU A 87 29.66 -3.75 8.14
CA LEU A 87 28.23 -4.03 8.10
C LEU A 87 27.96 -5.52 8.33
N SER A 88 27.06 -5.82 9.26
CA SER A 88 26.49 -7.16 9.45
C SER A 88 25.74 -7.62 8.19
N PRO A 89 25.55 -8.94 8.00
CA PRO A 89 24.68 -9.43 6.94
C PRO A 89 23.27 -8.84 7.03
N MET A 90 22.69 -8.55 5.88
CA MET A 90 21.36 -7.94 5.75
C MET A 90 20.49 -8.68 4.73
N ASP A 91 19.18 -8.54 4.86
CA ASP A 91 18.20 -9.00 3.86
C ASP A 91 17.66 -7.83 3.03
N ALA A 92 17.52 -8.02 1.72
CA ALA A 92 16.87 -7.05 0.84
C ALA A 92 15.35 -7.04 1.08
N ALA A 93 14.81 -5.86 1.39
CA ALA A 93 13.39 -5.65 1.69
C ALA A 93 12.81 -4.48 0.87
N PRO A 94 12.69 -4.60 -0.47
CA PRO A 94 12.02 -3.56 -1.24
C PRO A 94 10.58 -3.38 -0.76
N TRP A 95 9.99 -2.21 -1.05
CA TRP A 95 8.58 -1.94 -0.84
C TRP A 95 7.74 -3.06 -1.45
N GLY A 96 8.04 -3.48 -2.69
CA GLY A 96 7.48 -4.71 -3.28
C GLY A 96 8.48 -5.44 -4.18
N LEU A 97 8.36 -6.77 -4.23
CA LEU A 97 9.25 -7.64 -5.02
C LEU A 97 8.92 -7.58 -6.51
N SER A 98 9.92 -7.28 -7.33
CA SER A 98 9.83 -7.30 -8.79
C SER A 98 11.20 -7.65 -9.37
N PRO A 99 11.27 -8.19 -10.62
CA PRO A 99 12.55 -8.41 -11.28
C PRO A 99 13.45 -7.17 -11.28
N HIS A 100 12.86 -5.98 -11.44
CA HIS A 100 13.57 -4.70 -11.36
C HIS A 100 14.16 -4.42 -9.97
N SER A 101 13.37 -4.50 -8.90
CA SER A 101 13.86 -4.23 -7.54
C SER A 101 14.89 -5.25 -7.07
N LEU A 102 14.74 -6.53 -7.45
CA LEU A 102 15.69 -7.57 -7.10
C LEU A 102 17.02 -7.35 -7.81
N HIS A 103 16.96 -6.98 -9.10
CA HIS A 103 18.16 -6.63 -9.86
C HIS A 103 18.91 -5.43 -9.27
N LEU A 104 18.20 -4.42 -8.75
CA LEU A 104 18.82 -3.30 -8.04
C LEU A 104 19.63 -3.79 -6.83
N PHE A 105 19.06 -4.70 -6.04
CA PHE A 105 19.75 -5.26 -4.87
C PHE A 105 20.91 -6.19 -5.24
N GLU A 106 20.80 -6.97 -6.31
CA GLU A 106 21.93 -7.75 -6.86
C GLU A 106 23.08 -6.83 -7.26
N GLN A 107 22.78 -5.74 -7.98
CA GLN A 107 23.79 -4.75 -8.34
C GLN A 107 24.42 -4.09 -7.12
N LEU A 108 23.64 -3.83 -6.06
CA LEU A 108 24.16 -3.30 -4.80
C LEU A 108 25.08 -4.29 -4.11
N ARG A 109 24.68 -5.55 -3.97
CA ARG A 109 25.52 -6.63 -3.42
C ARG A 109 26.86 -6.70 -4.17
N ASP A 110 26.81 -6.76 -5.49
CA ASP A 110 28.00 -7.02 -6.32
C ASP A 110 28.92 -5.81 -6.40
N LYS A 111 28.36 -4.60 -6.60
CA LYS A 111 29.14 -3.36 -6.75
C LYS A 111 29.58 -2.78 -5.40
N ALA A 112 28.78 -2.92 -4.35
CA ALA A 112 29.12 -2.43 -3.02
C ALA A 112 29.86 -3.47 -2.14
N LYS A 113 29.94 -4.73 -2.59
CA LYS A 113 30.58 -5.84 -1.87
C LYS A 113 30.03 -6.02 -0.45
N VAL A 114 28.74 -5.71 -0.25
CA VAL A 114 28.04 -5.88 1.02
C VAL A 114 27.48 -7.30 1.15
N ARG A 115 27.41 -7.81 2.38
CA ARG A 115 26.80 -9.11 2.69
C ARG A 115 25.28 -8.98 2.66
N LEU A 116 24.72 -9.02 1.45
CA LEU A 116 23.29 -8.83 1.21
C LEU A 116 22.66 -10.10 0.64
N SER A 117 21.70 -10.64 1.37
CA SER A 117 20.79 -11.70 0.92
C SER A 117 19.68 -11.07 0.06
N VAL A 118 19.54 -11.53 -1.18
CA VAL A 118 18.55 -11.02 -2.14
C VAL A 118 17.57 -12.14 -2.45
N PRO A 119 16.25 -11.95 -2.23
CA PRO A 119 15.25 -12.95 -2.59
C PRO A 119 15.31 -13.30 -4.07
N THR A 120 15.12 -14.57 -4.41
CA THR A 120 14.99 -15.00 -5.81
C THR A 120 13.57 -14.73 -6.30
N TRP A 121 13.46 -14.25 -7.53
CA TRP A 121 12.16 -14.13 -8.20
C TRP A 121 11.53 -15.51 -8.38
N LYS A 122 10.26 -15.66 -8.00
CA LYS A 122 9.45 -16.85 -8.24
C LYS A 122 8.37 -16.48 -9.26
N GLU A 123 8.12 -17.34 -10.24
CA GLU A 123 7.06 -17.10 -11.24
C GLU A 123 5.69 -16.91 -10.59
N ASP A 124 5.42 -17.59 -9.47
CA ASP A 124 4.19 -17.43 -8.70
C ASP A 124 3.95 -15.98 -8.23
N TYR A 125 5.00 -15.18 -8.01
CA TYR A 125 4.86 -13.78 -7.61
C TYR A 125 4.12 -12.94 -8.64
N PHE A 126 4.21 -13.29 -9.93
CA PHE A 126 3.42 -12.64 -10.96
C PHE A 126 1.92 -12.86 -10.70
N ARG A 127 1.52 -14.14 -10.57
CA ARG A 127 0.13 -14.52 -10.29
C ARG A 127 -0.37 -13.89 -8.98
N LEU A 128 0.40 -14.03 -7.91
CA LEU A 128 0.06 -13.57 -6.56
C LEU A 128 -0.10 -12.03 -6.44
N THR A 129 0.52 -11.28 -7.36
CA THR A 129 0.37 -9.81 -7.44
C THR A 129 -0.90 -9.39 -8.19
N GLY A 130 -1.43 -10.23 -9.08
CA GLY A 130 -2.60 -9.91 -9.89
C GLY A 130 -3.90 -9.95 -9.10
N ARG A 131 -4.86 -9.08 -9.45
CA ARG A 131 -6.22 -9.07 -8.85
C ARG A 131 -6.98 -10.40 -9.01
N GLN A 132 -6.56 -11.28 -9.91
CA GLN A 132 -7.08 -12.64 -10.03
C GLN A 132 -6.92 -13.40 -8.71
N THR A 133 -5.76 -13.30 -8.06
CA THR A 133 -5.51 -13.98 -6.79
C THR A 133 -6.42 -13.42 -5.68
N ALA A 134 -6.70 -12.12 -5.69
CA ALA A 134 -7.67 -11.53 -4.75
C ALA A 134 -9.10 -12.09 -4.96
N ALA A 135 -9.50 -12.32 -6.22
CA ALA A 135 -10.78 -12.94 -6.53
C ALA A 135 -10.83 -14.42 -6.07
N GLU A 136 -9.78 -15.19 -6.32
CA GLU A 136 -9.66 -16.57 -5.81
C GLU A 136 -9.73 -16.62 -4.28
N CYS A 137 -9.07 -15.68 -3.60
CA CYS A 137 -9.14 -15.57 -2.14
C CYS A 137 -10.55 -15.22 -1.67
N LEU A 138 -11.24 -14.30 -2.35
CA LEU A 138 -12.62 -13.94 -2.02
C LEU A 138 -13.58 -15.12 -2.16
N GLU A 139 -13.45 -15.94 -3.20
CA GLU A 139 -14.25 -17.16 -3.37
C GLU A 139 -14.00 -18.16 -2.23
N LYS A 140 -12.74 -18.35 -1.81
CA LYS A 140 -12.39 -19.18 -0.65
C LYS A 140 -12.97 -18.64 0.65
N ILE A 141 -12.90 -17.32 0.87
CA ILE A 141 -13.48 -16.68 2.05
C ILE A 141 -15.01 -16.85 2.06
N GLN A 142 -15.68 -16.70 0.91
CA GLN A 142 -17.11 -16.93 0.78
C GLN A 142 -17.50 -18.38 1.10
N ALA A 143 -16.68 -19.36 0.68
CA ALA A 143 -16.89 -20.76 1.02
C ALA A 143 -16.75 -21.05 2.52
N LEU A 144 -15.86 -20.33 3.23
CA LEU A 144 -15.69 -20.45 4.68
C LEU A 144 -16.80 -19.74 5.48
N LEU A 145 -17.44 -18.73 4.89
CA LEU A 145 -18.43 -17.87 5.54
C LEU A 145 -19.74 -17.79 4.71
N PRO A 146 -20.40 -18.93 4.43
CA PRO A 146 -21.54 -18.98 3.50
C PRO A 146 -22.80 -18.27 4.03
N ASP A 147 -22.88 -18.01 5.32
CA ASP A 147 -23.97 -17.29 5.99
C ASP A 147 -23.81 -15.76 5.93
N LEU A 148 -22.61 -15.26 5.61
CA LEU A 148 -22.37 -13.83 5.50
C LEU A 148 -22.70 -13.32 4.09
N PRO A 149 -23.25 -12.09 3.97
CA PRO A 149 -23.54 -11.47 2.69
C PRO A 149 -22.25 -10.98 2.02
N ILE A 150 -21.36 -11.89 1.59
CA ILE A 150 -20.12 -11.55 0.90
C ILE A 150 -20.41 -11.40 -0.60
N PRO A 151 -19.99 -10.29 -1.24
CA PRO A 151 -20.15 -10.09 -2.68
C PRO A 151 -19.51 -11.19 -3.52
N VAL A 152 -20.08 -11.44 -4.70
CA VAL A 152 -19.51 -12.37 -5.67
C VAL A 152 -18.19 -11.86 -6.20
N ALA A 153 -17.27 -12.78 -6.50
CA ALA A 153 -15.98 -12.42 -7.05
C ALA A 153 -16.09 -11.70 -8.41
N PRO A 154 -15.16 -10.76 -8.69
CA PRO A 154 -15.18 -10.00 -9.93
C PRO A 154 -15.00 -10.92 -11.14
N ARG A 155 -15.67 -10.60 -12.25
CA ARG A 155 -15.54 -11.36 -13.48
C ARG A 155 -14.37 -10.85 -14.30
N PHE A 156 -13.44 -11.74 -14.65
CA PHE A 156 -12.37 -11.41 -15.60
C PHE A 156 -12.87 -11.59 -17.04
N CYS A 157 -12.63 -10.57 -17.85
CA CYS A 157 -13.01 -10.51 -19.26
C CYS A 157 -11.77 -10.30 -20.11
N THR A 158 -11.75 -10.90 -21.29
CA THR A 158 -10.70 -10.73 -22.32
C THR A 158 -11.25 -10.12 -23.61
N LYS A 159 -12.58 -9.98 -23.70
CA LYS A 159 -13.27 -9.43 -24.88
C LYS A 159 -14.41 -8.51 -24.45
N ILE A 160 -14.69 -7.47 -25.25
CA ILE A 160 -15.74 -6.48 -24.95
C ILE A 160 -17.13 -7.12 -24.79
N ARG A 161 -17.42 -8.19 -25.56
CA ARG A 161 -18.69 -8.92 -25.48
C ARG A 161 -18.94 -9.55 -24.10
N GLU A 162 -17.89 -9.94 -23.39
CA GLU A 162 -18.01 -10.52 -22.04
C GLU A 162 -18.38 -9.45 -21.02
N VAL A 163 -17.80 -8.25 -21.17
CA VAL A 163 -18.14 -7.06 -20.38
C VAL A 163 -19.59 -6.66 -20.62
N GLU A 164 -19.99 -6.54 -21.90
CA GLU A 164 -21.37 -6.20 -22.28
C GLU A 164 -22.36 -7.24 -21.73
N ARG A 165 -22.02 -8.54 -21.78
CA ARG A 165 -22.84 -9.60 -21.19
C ARG A 165 -22.98 -9.45 -19.67
N TYR A 166 -21.91 -9.11 -18.95
CA TYR A 166 -21.97 -8.86 -17.51
C TYR A 166 -22.89 -7.67 -17.20
N MET A 167 -22.73 -6.56 -17.94
CA MET A 167 -23.53 -5.34 -17.75
C MET A 167 -25.02 -5.52 -18.04
N ILE A 168 -25.38 -6.48 -18.90
CA ILE A 168 -26.79 -6.85 -19.17
C ILE A 168 -27.38 -7.66 -17.99
N LEU A 169 -26.58 -8.54 -17.39
CA LEU A 169 -27.03 -9.46 -16.33
C LEU A 169 -27.05 -8.81 -14.94
N CYS A 170 -26.26 -7.76 -14.74
CA CYS A 170 -26.09 -7.09 -13.44
C CYS A 170 -26.59 -5.64 -13.50
N ASN A 171 -26.75 -5.00 -12.34
CA ASN A 171 -27.15 -3.59 -12.27
C ASN A 171 -25.93 -2.69 -12.06
N ALA A 172 -25.97 -1.52 -12.71
CA ALA A 172 -25.02 -0.43 -12.49
C ALA A 172 -25.19 0.16 -11.06
N PRO A 173 -24.17 0.85 -10.51
CA PRO A 173 -22.87 1.14 -11.12
C PRO A 173 -22.00 -0.11 -11.31
N PHE A 174 -21.05 -0.05 -12.24
CA PHE A 174 -20.00 -1.06 -12.41
C PHE A 174 -18.63 -0.45 -12.15
N VAL A 175 -17.71 -1.29 -11.69
CA VAL A 175 -16.30 -0.95 -11.57
C VAL A 175 -15.50 -1.89 -12.44
N LEU A 176 -14.74 -1.32 -13.38
CA LEU A 176 -13.81 -2.06 -14.21
C LEU A 176 -12.39 -1.81 -13.70
N LYS A 177 -11.59 -2.86 -13.55
CA LYS A 177 -10.21 -2.74 -13.03
C LYS A 177 -9.22 -3.51 -13.89
N THR A 178 -8.06 -2.91 -14.20
CA THR A 178 -6.95 -3.65 -14.83
C THR A 178 -6.25 -4.53 -13.80
N PRO A 179 -5.84 -5.77 -14.09
CA PRO A 179 -5.31 -6.67 -13.04
C PRO A 179 -4.04 -6.19 -12.33
N TYR A 180 -3.15 -5.49 -13.03
CA TYR A 180 -1.89 -4.97 -12.49
C TYR A 180 -1.89 -3.44 -12.53
N SER A 181 -2.38 -2.82 -11.47
CA SER A 181 -2.33 -1.36 -11.32
C SER A 181 -2.43 -0.96 -9.85
N SER A 182 -1.89 0.21 -9.53
CA SER A 182 -1.86 0.76 -8.17
C SER A 182 -2.47 2.15 -8.07
N SER A 183 -2.87 2.50 -6.85
CA SER A 183 -3.31 3.85 -6.45
C SER A 183 -4.41 4.43 -7.35
N GLY A 184 -5.45 3.66 -7.65
CA GLY A 184 -6.58 4.18 -8.43
C GLY A 184 -6.39 4.20 -9.96
N ARG A 185 -5.16 4.08 -10.48
CA ARG A 185 -4.82 4.39 -11.88
C ARG A 185 -5.36 3.40 -12.93
N GLY A 186 -5.89 2.27 -12.50
CA GLY A 186 -6.47 1.24 -13.37
C GLY A 186 -7.97 1.01 -13.18
N LEU A 187 -8.68 1.95 -12.53
CA LEU A 187 -10.12 1.85 -12.29
C LEU A 187 -10.93 2.71 -13.26
N LEU A 188 -12.08 2.20 -13.68
CA LEU A 188 -13.10 2.92 -14.43
C LEU A 188 -14.49 2.62 -13.85
N TRP A 189 -15.15 3.67 -13.34
CA TRP A 189 -16.54 3.62 -12.90
C TRP A 189 -17.49 3.83 -14.08
N VAL A 190 -18.53 2.99 -14.16
CA VAL A 190 -19.53 3.03 -15.23
C VAL A 190 -20.93 3.01 -14.62
N GLU A 191 -21.53 4.20 -14.54
CA GLU A 191 -22.90 4.41 -14.04
C GLU A 191 -23.99 3.90 -15.00
N LYS A 192 -23.62 3.70 -16.27
CA LYS A 192 -24.56 3.34 -17.34
C LYS A 192 -24.68 1.82 -17.46
N ARG A 193 -25.88 1.35 -17.83
CA ARG A 193 -26.14 -0.07 -18.14
C ARG A 193 -25.46 -0.58 -19.42
N LYS A 194 -24.87 0.30 -20.23
CA LYS A 194 -24.15 -0.06 -21.45
C LYS A 194 -22.89 0.80 -21.59
N PRO A 195 -21.78 0.25 -22.11
CA PRO A 195 -20.55 1.00 -22.30
C PRO A 195 -20.69 1.97 -23.48
N ASP A 196 -20.40 3.25 -23.24
CA ASP A 196 -20.29 4.25 -24.30
C ASP A 196 -18.93 4.16 -25.02
N THR A 197 -18.73 4.97 -26.06
CA THR A 197 -17.50 4.96 -26.87
C THR A 197 -16.24 5.16 -26.02
N LYS A 198 -16.29 6.07 -25.05
CA LYS A 198 -15.14 6.33 -24.16
C LYS A 198 -14.82 5.11 -23.28
N THR A 199 -15.86 4.47 -22.76
CA THR A 199 -15.75 3.24 -21.97
C THR A 199 -15.16 2.11 -22.82
N LYS A 200 -15.63 1.93 -24.06
CA LYS A 200 -15.10 0.92 -24.99
C LYS A 200 -13.62 1.15 -25.32
N ASN A 201 -13.24 2.39 -25.62
CA ASN A 201 -11.83 2.74 -25.90
C ASN A 201 -10.91 2.45 -24.70
N TRP A 202 -11.38 2.72 -23.48
CA TRP A 202 -10.62 2.38 -22.28
C TRP A 202 -10.45 0.87 -22.11
N ILE A 203 -11.53 0.10 -22.31
CA ILE A 203 -11.53 -1.37 -22.24
C ILE A 203 -10.57 -1.97 -23.26
N GLU A 204 -10.64 -1.53 -24.52
CA GLU A 204 -9.74 -1.99 -25.59
C GLU A 204 -8.29 -1.63 -25.28
N GLY A 205 -8.04 -0.41 -24.79
CA GLY A 205 -6.72 0.01 -24.34
C GLY A 205 -6.18 -0.86 -23.19
N ALA A 206 -7.05 -1.29 -22.27
CA ALA A 206 -6.69 -2.18 -21.18
C ALA A 206 -6.40 -3.61 -21.66
N PHE A 207 -7.22 -4.16 -22.58
CA PHE A 207 -6.96 -5.45 -23.22
C PHE A 207 -5.64 -5.46 -23.99
N ASN A 208 -5.35 -4.41 -24.76
CA ASN A 208 -4.09 -4.32 -25.50
C ASN A 208 -2.86 -4.27 -24.58
N LYS A 209 -3.02 -3.76 -23.34
CA LYS A 209 -1.91 -3.62 -22.38
C LYS A 209 -1.74 -4.82 -21.46
N GLN A 210 -2.83 -5.46 -21.01
CA GLN A 210 -2.78 -6.50 -19.97
C GLN A 210 -3.51 -7.79 -20.35
N GLY A 211 -4.09 -7.85 -21.56
CA GLY A 211 -4.85 -9.00 -22.06
C GLY A 211 -6.23 -9.20 -21.43
N MET A 212 -6.54 -8.51 -20.34
CA MET A 212 -7.81 -8.66 -19.62
C MET A 212 -8.15 -7.45 -18.74
N ILE A 213 -9.40 -7.41 -18.30
CA ILE A 213 -9.88 -6.56 -17.20
C ILE A 213 -10.79 -7.39 -16.29
N SER A 214 -10.99 -6.91 -15.07
CA SER A 214 -12.07 -7.37 -14.20
C SER A 214 -13.26 -6.41 -14.27
N ILE A 215 -14.47 -6.93 -14.07
CA ILE A 215 -15.70 -6.15 -13.88
C ILE A 215 -16.49 -6.70 -12.68
N GLU A 216 -17.00 -5.78 -11.87
CA GLU A 216 -17.88 -6.08 -10.74
C GLU A 216 -18.94 -4.98 -10.57
N SER A 217 -20.01 -5.28 -9.82
CA SER A 217 -20.98 -4.26 -9.42
C SER A 217 -20.38 -3.34 -8.36
N GLY A 218 -20.61 -2.04 -8.52
CA GLY A 218 -20.29 -1.04 -7.51
C GLY A 218 -21.18 -1.20 -6.28
N LEU A 219 -20.58 -1.04 -5.11
CA LEU A 219 -21.26 -1.13 -3.81
C LEU A 219 -21.50 0.27 -3.24
N ASP A 220 -22.57 0.42 -2.45
CA ASP A 220 -22.83 1.63 -1.66
C ASP A 220 -21.86 1.69 -0.48
N LYS A 221 -20.66 2.20 -0.77
CA LYS A 221 -19.52 2.22 0.13
C LYS A 221 -19.74 3.16 1.31
N VAL A 222 -19.44 2.66 2.51
CA VAL A 222 -19.54 3.42 3.77
C VAL A 222 -18.17 3.75 4.34
N GLN A 223 -17.24 2.79 4.36
CA GLN A 223 -15.91 2.97 4.94
C GLN A 223 -14.91 2.03 4.28
N ASP A 224 -13.79 2.55 3.79
CA ASP A 224 -12.65 1.73 3.37
C ASP A 224 -11.75 1.41 4.58
N PHE A 225 -11.22 0.18 4.60
CA PHE A 225 -10.20 -0.24 5.56
C PHE A 225 -9.37 -1.38 4.96
N ALA A 226 -8.26 -1.71 5.59
CA ALA A 226 -7.44 -2.86 5.25
C ALA A 226 -7.06 -3.62 6.50
N MET A 227 -6.90 -4.94 6.34
CA MET A 227 -6.17 -5.74 7.32
C MET A 227 -4.76 -5.98 6.80
N GLU A 228 -3.79 -5.66 7.63
CA GLU A 228 -2.37 -5.81 7.33
C GLU A 228 -1.85 -7.11 7.93
N PHE A 229 -1.08 -7.87 7.16
CA PHE A 229 -0.53 -9.16 7.54
C PHE A 229 0.95 -9.25 7.18
N TYR A 230 1.63 -10.23 7.78
CA TYR A 230 2.98 -10.63 7.42
C TYR A 230 3.06 -12.14 7.23
N SER A 231 3.60 -12.56 6.09
CA SER A 231 3.91 -13.95 5.79
C SER A 231 5.40 -14.23 6.03
N ASP A 232 5.73 -15.34 6.70
CA ASP A 232 7.11 -15.79 6.88
C ASP A 232 7.68 -16.53 5.67
N GLY A 233 6.84 -16.88 4.70
CA GLY A 233 7.21 -17.69 3.54
C GLY A 233 7.47 -19.16 3.86
N GLN A 234 7.17 -19.60 5.08
CA GLN A 234 7.34 -20.96 5.62
C GLN A 234 6.00 -21.57 6.06
N GLY A 235 4.88 -20.95 5.70
CA GLY A 235 3.53 -21.44 5.97
C GLY A 235 2.81 -20.71 7.09
N THR A 236 3.39 -19.66 7.70
CA THR A 236 2.71 -18.85 8.73
C THR A 236 2.36 -17.48 8.20
N VAL A 237 1.10 -17.07 8.42
CA VAL A 237 0.64 -15.69 8.19
C VAL A 237 0.12 -15.09 9.49
N ARG A 238 0.72 -13.99 9.91
CA ARG A 238 0.39 -13.25 11.12
C ARG A 238 -0.39 -11.98 10.77
N TYR A 239 -1.43 -11.68 11.55
CA TYR A 239 -2.11 -10.39 11.52
C TYR A 239 -1.26 -9.32 12.20
N GLU A 240 -1.05 -8.19 11.53
CA GLU A 240 -0.24 -7.07 12.01
C GLU A 240 -1.12 -5.93 12.54
N GLY A 241 -2.26 -5.65 11.93
CA GLY A 241 -3.17 -4.61 12.39
C GLY A 241 -4.24 -4.18 11.38
N LEU A 242 -5.12 -3.32 11.85
CA LEU A 242 -6.19 -2.66 11.10
C LEU A 242 -5.70 -1.29 10.64
N SER A 243 -6.04 -0.96 9.40
CA SER A 243 -5.74 0.31 8.77
C SER A 243 -7.05 0.88 8.21
N VAL A 244 -7.54 2.00 8.77
CA VAL A 244 -8.71 2.69 8.22
C VAL A 244 -8.23 3.83 7.33
N PHE A 245 -8.76 3.92 6.11
CA PHE A 245 -8.30 4.91 5.15
C PHE A 245 -9.44 5.56 4.38
N ASN A 246 -9.11 6.69 3.78
CA ASN A 246 -10.02 7.44 2.95
C ASN A 246 -9.58 7.37 1.50
N THR A 247 -10.56 7.29 0.59
CA THR A 247 -10.34 7.48 -0.84
C THR A 247 -11.18 8.63 -1.34
N GLU A 248 -10.74 9.28 -2.41
CA GLU A 248 -11.59 10.17 -3.19
C GLU A 248 -12.77 9.39 -3.82
N GLU A 249 -13.77 10.11 -4.33
CA GLU A 249 -14.97 9.57 -4.99
C GLU A 249 -14.63 8.56 -6.10
N ARG A 250 -13.48 8.72 -6.77
CA ARG A 250 -13.02 7.84 -7.86
C ARG A 250 -12.09 6.71 -7.40
N GLY A 251 -11.88 6.53 -6.10
CA GLY A 251 -11.11 5.42 -5.53
C GLY A 251 -9.61 5.68 -5.36
N SER A 252 -9.14 6.91 -5.51
CA SER A 252 -7.74 7.27 -5.22
C SER A 252 -7.53 7.40 -3.71
N TYR A 253 -6.54 6.71 -3.15
CA TYR A 253 -6.13 6.85 -1.74
C TYR A 253 -5.71 8.29 -1.39
N THR A 254 -6.14 8.80 -0.24
CA THR A 254 -5.80 10.16 0.25
C THR A 254 -5.05 10.15 1.58
N GLY A 255 -5.31 9.18 2.45
CA GLY A 255 -4.73 9.11 3.78
C GLY A 255 -5.26 7.96 4.63
N ASN A 256 -4.53 7.62 5.69
CA ASN A 256 -4.94 6.72 6.75
C ASN A 256 -5.28 7.51 8.02
N ILE A 257 -6.24 7.01 8.79
CA ILE A 257 -6.49 7.47 10.16
C ILE A 257 -5.37 6.94 11.07
N LEU A 258 -4.85 7.79 11.94
CA LEU A 258 -3.90 7.48 13.00
C LEU A 258 -4.62 7.51 14.35
N GLU A 259 -4.92 6.34 14.90
CA GLU A 259 -5.64 6.13 16.15
C GLU A 259 -5.21 4.80 16.79
N GLU A 260 -5.62 4.58 18.05
CA GLU A 260 -5.42 3.29 18.69
C GLU A 260 -6.21 2.18 17.96
N GLN A 261 -5.63 0.98 17.86
CA GLN A 261 -6.23 -0.17 17.18
C GLN A 261 -7.58 -0.58 17.74
N SER A 262 -7.77 -0.49 19.07
CA SER A 262 -9.05 -0.76 19.73
C SER A 262 -10.15 0.21 19.25
N THR A 263 -9.82 1.49 19.09
CA THR A 263 -10.74 2.52 18.60
C THR A 263 -11.05 2.32 17.11
N MET A 264 -10.04 2.03 16.28
CA MET A 264 -10.26 1.69 14.87
C MET A 264 -11.15 0.45 14.72
N LEU A 265 -10.94 -0.57 15.55
CA LEU A 265 -11.76 -1.78 15.55
C LEU A 265 -13.22 -1.43 15.84
N SER A 266 -13.50 -0.65 16.89
CA SER A 266 -14.85 -0.19 17.21
C SER A 266 -15.52 0.59 16.08
N ARG A 267 -14.75 1.36 15.28
CA ARG A 267 -15.28 2.07 14.09
C ARG A 267 -15.80 1.13 13.00
N ILE A 268 -15.23 -0.06 12.88
CA ILE A 268 -15.64 -1.07 11.90
C ILE A 268 -16.71 -1.99 12.50
N THR A 269 -16.51 -2.47 13.73
CA THR A 269 -17.41 -3.45 14.37
C THR A 269 -18.77 -2.84 14.72
N ARG A 270 -18.90 -1.51 14.85
CA ARG A 270 -20.21 -0.85 14.99
C ARG A 270 -21.18 -1.13 13.83
N PHE A 271 -20.69 -1.56 12.67
CA PHE A 271 -21.53 -1.84 11.51
C PHE A 271 -22.02 -3.29 11.44
N THR A 272 -21.18 -4.25 11.83
CA THR A 272 -21.44 -5.70 11.62
C THR A 272 -21.30 -6.57 12.87
N GLY A 273 -20.83 -6.00 13.99
CA GLY A 273 -20.51 -6.73 15.22
C GLY A 273 -19.09 -7.27 15.27
N GLU A 274 -18.56 -7.44 16.49
CA GLU A 274 -17.20 -7.99 16.72
C GLU A 274 -17.07 -9.44 16.28
N GLU A 275 -18.11 -10.26 16.48
CA GLU A 275 -18.10 -11.67 16.07
C GLU A 275 -17.93 -11.80 14.55
N THR A 276 -18.73 -11.06 13.77
CA THR A 276 -18.63 -11.03 12.31
C THR A 276 -17.24 -10.60 11.85
N TYR A 277 -16.69 -9.55 12.44
CA TYR A 277 -15.35 -9.07 12.14
C TYR A 277 -14.29 -10.14 12.44
N SER A 278 -14.35 -10.77 13.61
CA SER A 278 -13.38 -11.82 14.01
C SER A 278 -13.43 -13.02 13.08
N ARG A 279 -14.64 -13.44 12.66
CA ARG A 279 -14.81 -14.54 11.69
C ARG A 279 -14.20 -14.20 10.33
N ILE A 280 -14.40 -12.96 9.86
CA ILE A 280 -13.81 -12.47 8.61
C ILE A 280 -12.28 -12.42 8.72
N GLN A 281 -11.75 -11.85 9.81
CA GLN A 281 -10.31 -11.76 10.03
C GLN A 281 -9.65 -13.14 9.98
N GLU A 282 -10.24 -14.12 10.65
CA GLU A 282 -9.71 -15.48 10.71
C GLU A 282 -9.82 -16.22 9.37
N ALA A 283 -10.93 -16.05 8.63
CA ALA A 283 -11.08 -16.60 7.30
C ALA A 283 -10.05 -15.99 6.32
N VAL A 284 -9.86 -14.67 6.34
CA VAL A 284 -8.84 -13.99 5.53
C VAL A 284 -7.46 -14.50 5.89
N ARG A 285 -7.09 -14.55 7.18
CA ARG A 285 -5.80 -15.07 7.65
C ARG A 285 -5.55 -16.49 7.14
N SER A 286 -6.54 -17.38 7.27
CA SER A 286 -6.44 -18.78 6.84
C SER A 286 -6.25 -18.91 5.33
N VAL A 287 -6.99 -18.14 4.54
CA VAL A 287 -6.88 -18.14 3.07
C VAL A 287 -5.53 -17.56 2.63
N LEU A 288 -5.06 -16.47 3.25
CA LEU A 288 -3.73 -15.94 2.96
C LEU A 288 -2.63 -16.94 3.31
N GLN A 289 -2.78 -17.67 4.41
CA GLN A 289 -1.83 -18.72 4.81
C GLN A 289 -1.77 -19.83 3.77
N GLU A 290 -2.91 -20.27 3.24
CA GLU A 290 -2.97 -21.26 2.17
C GLU A 290 -2.33 -20.75 0.85
N VAL A 291 -2.65 -19.52 0.45
CA VAL A 291 -2.32 -18.99 -0.89
C VAL A 291 -0.92 -18.38 -0.96
N TYR A 292 -0.48 -17.68 0.09
CA TYR A 292 0.79 -16.94 0.14
C TYR A 292 1.81 -17.55 1.10
N GLY A 293 1.35 -18.24 2.15
CA GLY A 293 2.15 -18.58 3.33
C GLY A 293 3.46 -19.31 3.05
N SER A 294 3.48 -20.23 2.10
CA SER A 294 4.68 -21.03 1.75
C SER A 294 5.48 -20.46 0.58
N THR A 295 4.98 -19.39 -0.06
CA THR A 295 5.55 -18.88 -1.31
C THR A 295 6.18 -17.50 -1.13
N TYR A 296 5.51 -16.61 -0.41
CA TYR A 296 5.92 -15.22 -0.25
C TYR A 296 6.28 -14.92 1.21
N ALA A 297 7.45 -14.32 1.42
CA ALA A 297 7.85 -13.76 2.71
C ALA A 297 7.79 -12.24 2.64
N GLY A 298 6.96 -11.60 3.45
CA GLY A 298 6.76 -10.15 3.42
C GLY A 298 5.36 -9.71 3.82
N CYS A 299 5.13 -8.39 3.69
CA CYS A 299 3.86 -7.77 4.08
C CYS A 299 2.77 -8.04 3.02
N ILE A 300 1.55 -8.26 3.51
CA ILE A 300 0.35 -8.44 2.68
C ILE A 300 -0.74 -7.53 3.25
N GLY A 301 -1.18 -6.54 2.47
CA GLY A 301 -2.33 -5.70 2.84
C GLY A 301 -3.58 -6.14 2.08
N VAL A 302 -4.66 -6.46 2.79
CA VAL A 302 -5.94 -6.84 2.17
C VAL A 302 -6.91 -5.67 2.29
N ASP A 303 -7.22 -5.04 1.17
CA ASP A 303 -8.17 -3.92 1.11
C ASP A 303 -9.61 -4.46 1.21
N MET A 304 -10.40 -3.80 2.04
CA MET A 304 -11.76 -4.17 2.42
C MET A 304 -12.64 -2.93 2.44
N LEU A 305 -13.95 -3.12 2.43
CA LEU A 305 -14.88 -2.02 2.68
C LEU A 305 -16.09 -2.49 3.45
N VAL A 306 -16.65 -1.58 4.24
CA VAL A 306 -18.03 -1.67 4.72
C VAL A 306 -18.92 -1.07 3.65
N TYR A 307 -19.99 -1.77 3.30
CA TYR A 307 -21.03 -1.26 2.40
C TYR A 307 -22.42 -1.41 2.99
N ARG A 308 -23.34 -0.59 2.47
CA ARG A 308 -24.76 -0.67 2.77
C ARG A 308 -25.45 -1.63 1.81
N GLN A 309 -26.24 -2.54 2.36
CA GLN A 309 -27.09 -3.46 1.63
C GLN A 309 -28.40 -2.79 1.21
N LYS A 310 -29.15 -3.43 0.30
CA LYS A 310 -30.42 -2.91 -0.21
C LYS A 310 -31.50 -2.77 0.85
N ASP A 311 -31.44 -3.57 1.91
CA ASP A 311 -32.37 -3.52 3.05
C ASP A 311 -31.95 -2.46 4.10
N GLY A 312 -30.85 -1.73 3.86
CA GLY A 312 -30.31 -0.70 4.74
C GLY A 312 -29.32 -1.22 5.79
N SER A 313 -29.16 -2.54 5.94
CA SER A 313 -28.16 -3.14 6.82
C SER A 313 -26.74 -2.96 6.26
N PHE A 314 -25.72 -3.27 7.07
CA PHE A 314 -24.32 -3.16 6.67
C PHE A 314 -23.66 -4.52 6.55
N ALA A 315 -22.68 -4.62 5.65
CA ALA A 315 -21.88 -5.81 5.42
C ALA A 315 -20.43 -5.43 5.12
N ILE A 316 -19.52 -6.38 5.23
CA ILE A 316 -18.10 -6.23 4.88
C ILE A 316 -17.82 -6.99 3.59
N HIS A 317 -17.18 -6.32 2.63
CA HIS A 317 -16.49 -6.97 1.53
C HIS A 317 -15.07 -7.32 1.98
N PRO A 318 -14.73 -8.60 2.20
CA PRO A 318 -13.53 -8.99 2.95
C PRO A 318 -12.23 -9.02 2.12
N CYS A 319 -12.29 -8.90 0.79
CA CYS A 319 -11.10 -8.99 -0.05
C CYS A 319 -11.29 -8.30 -1.41
N ILE A 320 -11.21 -6.97 -1.44
CA ILE A 320 -11.32 -6.16 -2.68
C ILE A 320 -10.04 -6.27 -3.51
N GLU A 321 -8.90 -6.19 -2.84
CA GLU A 321 -7.57 -6.19 -3.43
C GLU A 321 -6.59 -6.75 -2.40
N ILE A 322 -5.59 -7.49 -2.89
CA ILE A 322 -4.48 -7.97 -2.06
C ILE A 322 -3.21 -7.31 -2.58
N ASN A 323 -2.55 -6.57 -1.69
CA ASN A 323 -1.29 -5.89 -1.95
C ASN A 323 -0.15 -6.74 -1.39
N MET A 324 0.53 -7.51 -2.25
CA MET A 324 1.71 -8.31 -1.90
C MET A 324 2.98 -7.45 -1.81
N ARG A 325 2.98 -6.52 -0.85
CA ARG A 325 4.03 -5.52 -0.62
C ARG A 325 3.77 -4.76 0.67
N TYR A 326 4.72 -3.92 1.09
CA TYR A 326 4.41 -2.84 2.02
C TYR A 326 3.28 -1.95 1.46
N THR A 327 2.45 -1.44 2.35
CA THR A 327 1.28 -0.62 2.05
C THR A 327 1.36 0.69 2.84
N MET A 328 0.60 1.70 2.41
CA MET A 328 0.46 2.93 3.19
C MET A 328 -0.20 2.66 4.56
N GLY A 329 -1.06 1.65 4.65
CA GLY A 329 -1.63 1.17 5.91
C GLY A 329 -0.58 0.60 6.86
N MET A 330 0.37 -0.19 6.36
CA MET A 330 1.51 -0.65 7.14
C MET A 330 2.37 0.52 7.64
N VAL A 331 2.57 1.56 6.81
CA VAL A 331 3.27 2.78 7.26
C VAL A 331 2.50 3.45 8.40
N ALA A 332 1.19 3.67 8.24
CA ALA A 332 0.36 4.30 9.26
C ALA A 332 0.38 3.52 10.59
N LEU A 333 0.26 2.20 10.51
CA LEU A 333 0.28 1.30 11.66
C LEU A 333 1.59 1.42 12.43
N ARG A 334 2.73 1.28 11.75
CA ARG A 334 4.06 1.33 12.38
C ARG A 334 4.42 2.72 12.86
N LEU A 335 4.07 3.75 12.09
CA LEU A 335 4.22 5.15 12.48
C LEU A 335 3.50 5.41 13.80
N PHE A 336 2.25 4.93 13.94
CA PHE A 336 1.50 5.07 15.19
C PHE A 336 2.16 4.33 16.35
N GLN A 337 2.49 3.04 16.14
CA GLN A 337 3.09 2.18 17.18
C GLN A 337 4.41 2.74 17.74
N HIS A 338 5.28 3.22 16.85
CA HIS A 338 6.62 3.67 17.20
C HIS A 338 6.65 5.10 17.72
N TYR A 339 5.90 6.02 17.11
CA TYR A 339 6.13 7.45 17.29
C TYR A 339 4.94 8.24 17.84
N VAL A 340 3.71 7.71 17.78
CA VAL A 340 2.50 8.46 18.19
C VAL A 340 2.07 8.07 19.61
N ALA A 341 1.60 9.05 20.37
CA ALA A 341 1.06 8.83 21.71
C ALA A 341 -0.27 8.06 21.61
N PRO A 342 -0.55 7.06 22.49
CA PRO A 342 -1.73 6.18 22.36
C PRO A 342 -3.09 6.89 22.28
N ARG A 343 -3.22 8.09 22.85
CA ARG A 343 -4.47 8.87 22.85
C ARG A 343 -4.54 9.95 21.76
N ALA A 344 -3.48 10.11 20.97
CA ALA A 344 -3.48 11.07 19.88
C ALA A 344 -4.31 10.53 18.71
N VAL A 345 -4.97 11.45 18.02
CA VAL A 345 -5.84 11.15 16.88
C VAL A 345 -5.46 12.08 15.73
N GLY A 346 -5.44 11.54 14.52
CA GLY A 346 -5.23 12.36 13.33
C GLY A 346 -5.12 11.54 12.06
N ASP A 347 -4.37 12.05 11.10
CA ASP A 347 -4.22 11.42 9.79
C ASP A 347 -2.75 11.30 9.37
N TYR A 348 -2.41 10.19 8.74
CA TYR A 348 -1.28 10.07 7.83
C TYR A 348 -1.76 10.35 6.40
N ARG A 349 -1.13 11.28 5.70
CA ARG A 349 -1.56 11.69 4.35
C ARG A 349 -0.42 11.64 3.35
N VAL A 350 -0.80 11.33 2.11
CA VAL A 350 0.06 11.49 0.94
C VAL A 350 -0.63 12.47 -0.02
N SER A 351 -0.04 13.65 -0.21
CA SER A 351 -0.56 14.67 -1.13
C SER A 351 0.30 14.80 -2.38
N TYR A 352 -0.32 15.31 -3.45
CA TYR A 352 0.35 15.69 -4.67
C TYR A 352 0.06 17.15 -5.00
N GLU A 353 1.12 17.91 -5.23
CA GLU A 353 1.09 19.29 -5.67
C GLU A 353 1.64 19.38 -7.11
N LYS A 354 0.94 20.09 -7.99
CA LYS A 354 1.30 20.11 -9.42
C LYS A 354 2.39 21.15 -9.70
N GLU A 355 2.35 22.29 -9.03
CA GLU A 355 3.24 23.41 -9.31
C GLU A 355 4.48 23.36 -8.40
N ALA A 356 5.65 23.67 -8.96
CA ALA A 356 6.90 23.70 -8.21
C ALA A 356 6.82 24.75 -7.08
N GLY A 357 7.31 24.41 -5.90
CA GLY A 357 7.27 25.26 -4.70
C GLY A 357 6.00 25.17 -3.86
N GLU A 358 4.86 24.76 -4.44
CA GLU A 358 3.57 24.68 -3.74
C GLU A 358 3.63 23.72 -2.54
N ALA A 359 4.29 22.57 -2.71
CA ALA A 359 4.51 21.61 -1.63
C ALA A 359 5.29 22.22 -0.44
N LEU A 360 6.30 23.05 -0.73
CA LEU A 360 7.14 23.70 0.27
C LEU A 360 6.39 24.82 1.01
N GLU A 361 5.57 25.60 0.29
CA GLU A 361 4.72 26.63 0.91
C GLU A 361 3.70 26.00 1.85
N LYS A 362 3.00 24.94 1.42
CA LYS A 362 2.10 24.17 2.27
C LYS A 362 2.82 23.55 3.46
N HIS A 363 4.04 23.04 3.28
CA HIS A 363 4.83 22.49 4.38
C HIS A 363 5.13 23.55 5.44
N ARG A 364 5.58 24.74 5.04
CA ARG A 364 5.85 25.86 5.97
C ARG A 364 4.59 26.30 6.71
N LEU A 365 3.50 26.51 5.98
CA LEU A 365 2.21 26.89 6.56
C LEU A 365 1.74 25.87 7.60
N MET A 366 1.82 24.58 7.28
CA MET A 366 1.41 23.53 8.21
C MET A 366 2.31 23.45 9.45
N SER A 367 3.63 23.58 9.28
CA SER A 367 4.59 23.62 10.39
C SER A 367 4.35 24.79 11.34
N GLU A 368 3.97 25.97 10.82
CA GLU A 368 3.64 27.15 11.62
C GLU A 368 2.27 27.04 12.30
N THR A 369 1.28 26.51 11.58
CA THR A 369 -0.12 26.41 12.06
C THR A 369 -0.28 25.31 13.11
N TYR A 370 0.45 24.20 12.95
CA TYR A 370 0.33 22.99 13.78
C TYR A 370 1.69 22.60 14.36
N PRO A 371 2.24 23.37 15.31
CA PRO A 371 3.53 23.07 15.91
C PRO A 371 3.51 21.69 16.59
N LEU A 372 4.56 20.90 16.38
CA LEU A 372 4.69 19.57 16.99
C LEU A 372 4.82 19.67 18.51
N ARG A 373 4.04 18.86 19.22
CA ARG A 373 4.24 18.64 20.66
C ARG A 373 4.46 17.17 20.98
N PHE A 374 5.31 16.96 21.96
CA PHE A 374 5.72 15.65 22.44
C PHE A 374 5.31 15.46 23.90
N ALA A 375 5.00 14.22 24.24
CA ALA A 375 4.90 13.75 25.61
C ALA A 375 5.54 12.38 25.71
N ASN A 376 6.46 12.19 26.68
CA ASN A 376 7.16 10.93 26.92
C ASN A 376 7.83 10.35 25.66
N GLY A 377 8.49 11.19 24.86
CA GLY A 377 9.20 10.78 23.64
C GLY A 377 8.28 10.40 22.46
N ARG A 378 6.97 10.66 22.55
CA ARG A 378 5.99 10.38 21.50
C ARG A 378 5.26 11.64 21.07
N ILE A 379 4.86 11.70 19.81
CA ILE A 379 4.12 12.82 19.21
C ILE A 379 2.69 12.79 19.73
N GLN A 380 2.24 13.89 20.33
CA GLN A 380 0.90 14.03 20.89
C GLN A 380 -0.02 14.83 19.96
N GLU A 381 0.49 15.88 19.33
CA GLU A 381 -0.26 16.79 18.46
C GLU A 381 0.69 17.47 17.45
N GLY A 382 0.12 18.02 16.37
CA GLY A 382 0.83 18.83 15.40
C GLY A 382 1.15 18.13 14.08
N TYR A 383 1.90 18.84 13.23
CA TYR A 383 2.26 18.42 11.87
C TYR A 383 3.72 17.96 11.79
N LEU A 384 3.96 16.77 11.24
CA LEU A 384 5.31 16.29 10.91
C LEU A 384 5.36 15.82 9.46
N SER A 385 6.28 16.39 8.69
CA SER A 385 6.61 15.83 7.38
C SER A 385 7.51 14.60 7.54
N LEU A 386 7.15 13.52 6.84
CA LEU A 386 7.84 12.24 6.89
C LEU A 386 8.99 12.16 5.87
N CYS A 387 9.05 13.09 4.92
CA CYS A 387 10.11 13.16 3.93
C CYS A 387 10.58 14.61 3.75
N PRO A 388 11.79 14.84 3.23
CA PRO A 388 12.27 16.20 2.95
C PRO A 388 11.35 16.91 1.95
N VAL A 389 10.99 18.15 2.27
CA VAL A 389 10.21 19.02 1.36
C VAL A 389 11.10 20.13 0.84
N THR A 390 11.24 20.21 -0.48
CA THR A 390 12.05 21.20 -1.19
C THR A 390 11.19 21.89 -2.26
N LYS A 391 11.74 22.90 -2.95
CA LYS A 391 11.05 23.56 -4.07
C LYS A 391 10.68 22.59 -5.20
N ASP A 392 11.46 21.53 -5.38
CA ASP A 392 11.23 20.54 -6.42
C ASP A 392 10.23 19.46 -5.97
N THR A 393 9.81 19.40 -4.71
CA THR A 393 8.93 18.34 -4.20
C THR A 393 7.52 18.49 -4.78
N HIS A 394 6.94 17.39 -5.24
CA HIS A 394 5.54 17.31 -5.70
C HIS A 394 4.72 16.32 -4.87
N TYR A 395 5.33 15.29 -4.29
CA TYR A 395 4.63 14.40 -3.36
C TYR A 395 5.08 14.67 -1.93
N ARG A 396 4.13 14.82 -1.01
CA ARG A 396 4.41 14.93 0.43
C ARG A 396 3.80 13.76 1.17
N ALA A 397 4.55 13.17 2.08
CA ALA A 397 4.05 12.29 3.13
C ALA A 397 4.16 13.03 4.46
N TYR A 398 3.09 13.07 5.23
CA TYR A 398 3.06 13.76 6.52
C TYR A 398 2.02 13.15 7.46
N LEU A 399 2.22 13.32 8.76
CA LEU A 399 1.16 13.16 9.75
C LEU A 399 0.65 14.53 10.19
N LEU A 400 -0.62 14.57 10.58
CA LEU A 400 -1.24 15.69 11.28
C LEU A 400 -2.09 15.12 12.41
N LEU A 401 -1.71 15.43 13.66
CA LEU A 401 -2.44 15.03 14.87
C LEU A 401 -3.11 16.26 15.48
N MET A 402 -4.32 16.07 16.01
CA MET A 402 -5.18 17.14 16.52
C MET A 402 -5.31 17.13 18.04
#